data_AF-A0A397CBG7-F1
#
_entry.id   AF-A0A397CBG7-F1
#
_cell.length_a   1.000
_cell.length_b   1.000
_cell.length_c   1.000
_cell.angle_alpha   90.00
_cell.angle_beta   90.00
_cell.angle_gamma   90.00
#
_symmetry.space_group_name_H-M   'P 1'
#
loop_
_entity.id
_entity.type
_entity.pdbx_description
1 polymer ?
#
loop_
_entity_poly.entity_id
_entity_poly.type
_entity_poly.pdbx_seq_one_letter_code
_entity_poly.pdbx_strand_id
1 'polypeptide(L)'
;YYSLVGRVVGKALFEEQLLPVHLTLPLLKHILGVPISFSDLQFLDDELYQSLVWLKRCTSAADVEALALDFTVTRTIPRQALKGHREVESIPLAPGGDCISVTLVNKAAYLDLLFQYHILDSVSYQLLLLLGALYSVVPEELLKVFDYKELELLLCGMND
;
A
#
# COMPACT_ATOMS: atom_id res chain seq x y z
N TYR A 1 -17.82 -5.66 -3.69
CA TYR A 1 -16.77 -6.18 -4.58
C TYR A 1 -15.61 -6.80 -3.78
N TYR A 2 -14.89 -6.06 -2.93
CA TYR A 2 -13.72 -6.58 -2.19
C TYR A 2 -14.00 -7.80 -1.29
N SER A 3 -15.14 -7.86 -0.60
CA SER A 3 -15.51 -9.06 0.17
C SER A 3 -15.76 -10.31 -0.69
N LEU A 4 -16.18 -10.14 -1.95
CA LEU A 4 -16.29 -11.27 -2.87
C LEU A 4 -14.90 -11.76 -3.27
N VAL A 5 -13.98 -10.84 -3.61
CA VAL A 5 -12.59 -11.17 -3.92
C VAL A 5 -11.93 -11.92 -2.76
N GLY A 6 -12.09 -11.44 -1.52
CA GLY A 6 -11.56 -12.12 -0.33
C GLY A 6 -12.10 -13.55 -0.18
N ARG A 7 -13.41 -13.77 -0.38
CA ARG A 7 -14.01 -15.12 -0.35
C ARG A 7 -13.51 -16.01 -1.48
N VAL A 8 -13.33 -15.48 -2.69
CA VAL A 8 -12.82 -16.23 -3.84
C VAL A 8 -11.38 -16.67 -3.60
N VAL A 9 -10.52 -15.75 -3.13
CA VAL A 9 -9.12 -16.05 -2.78
C VAL A 9 -9.07 -17.10 -1.65
N GLY A 10 -9.85 -16.89 -0.59
CA GLY A 10 -9.91 -17.86 0.52
C GLY A 10 -10.41 -19.24 0.07
N LYS A 11 -11.42 -19.30 -0.80
CA LYS A 11 -11.94 -20.57 -1.32
C LYS A 11 -10.93 -21.28 -2.23
N ALA A 12 -10.21 -20.53 -3.06
CA ALA A 12 -9.15 -21.08 -3.89
C ALA A 12 -8.02 -21.70 -3.04
N LEU A 13 -7.58 -20.99 -1.99
CA LEU A 13 -6.61 -21.52 -1.03
C LEU A 13 -7.12 -22.78 -0.33
N PHE A 14 -8.39 -22.80 0.08
CA PHE A 14 -9.00 -23.94 0.77
C PHE A 14 -9.17 -25.18 -0.12
N GLU A 15 -9.42 -24.99 -1.41
CA GLU A 15 -9.67 -26.06 -2.40
C GLU A 15 -8.43 -26.41 -3.24
N GLU A 16 -7.26 -25.84 -2.89
CA GLU A 16 -6.00 -26.01 -3.62
C GLU A 16 -6.14 -25.67 -5.11
N GLN A 17 -6.98 -24.68 -5.42
CA GLN A 17 -7.19 -24.18 -6.77
C GLN A 17 -6.25 -23.02 -7.05
N LEU A 18 -5.56 -23.09 -8.18
CA LEU A 18 -4.67 -22.01 -8.62
C LEU A 18 -5.48 -20.80 -9.10
N LEU A 19 -5.13 -19.63 -8.59
CA LEU A 19 -5.56 -18.33 -9.09
C LEU A 19 -4.33 -17.65 -9.70
N PRO A 20 -4.26 -17.48 -11.03
CA PRO A 20 -3.15 -16.79 -11.70
C PRO A 20 -3.28 -15.27 -11.49
N VAL A 21 -3.18 -14.83 -10.23
CA VAL A 21 -3.30 -13.44 -9.80
C VAL A 21 -2.08 -13.11 -8.96
N HIS A 22 -1.17 -12.34 -9.54
CA HIS A 22 0.00 -11.83 -8.83
C HIS A 22 -0.39 -10.66 -7.94
N LEU A 23 -0.45 -10.92 -6.62
CA LEU A 23 -0.67 -9.89 -5.62
C LEU A 23 0.66 -9.18 -5.33
N THR A 24 0.60 -7.86 -5.12
CA THR A 24 1.77 -7.08 -4.72
C THR A 24 2.30 -7.56 -3.35
N LEU A 25 3.62 -7.48 -3.12
CA LEU A 25 4.24 -7.87 -1.86
C LEU A 25 3.58 -7.24 -0.61
N PRO A 26 3.25 -5.93 -0.57
CA PRO A 26 2.53 -5.35 0.58
C PRO A 26 1.19 -6.02 0.88
N LEU A 27 0.44 -6.41 -0.15
CA LEU A 27 -0.86 -7.08 0.02
C LEU A 27 -0.68 -8.51 0.57
N LEU A 28 0.31 -9.26 0.10
CA LEU A 28 0.66 -10.57 0.67
C LEU A 28 1.04 -10.44 2.14
N LYS A 29 1.86 -9.44 2.48
CA LYS A 29 2.26 -9.17 3.86
C LYS A 29 1.08 -8.77 4.76
N HIS A 30 0.12 -8.00 4.23
CA HIS A 30 -1.13 -7.71 4.93
C HIS A 30 -1.96 -8.98 5.21
N ILE A 31 -2.07 -9.90 4.24
CA ILE A 31 -2.77 -11.18 4.42
C ILE A 31 -2.11 -12.03 5.52
N LEU A 32 -0.78 -12.01 5.59
CA LEU A 32 -0.01 -12.74 6.60
C LEU A 32 0.08 -12.03 7.96
N GLY A 33 -0.36 -10.77 8.05
CA GLY A 33 -0.21 -9.97 9.26
C GLY A 33 1.25 -9.71 9.67
N VAL A 34 2.17 -9.66 8.68
CA VAL A 34 3.60 -9.41 8.93
C VAL A 34 3.98 -7.95 8.65
N PRO A 35 5.02 -7.41 9.32
CA PRO A 35 5.43 -6.02 9.13
C PRO A 35 5.83 -5.69 7.69
N ILE A 36 5.34 -4.55 7.21
CA ILE A 36 5.69 -3.98 5.91
C ILE A 36 6.77 -2.91 6.15
N SER A 37 7.85 -3.02 5.41
CA SER A 37 9.02 -2.16 5.46
C SER A 37 8.98 -1.11 4.36
N PHE A 38 9.75 -0.04 4.54
CA PHE A 38 9.88 1.03 3.54
C PHE A 38 10.32 0.52 2.16
N SER A 39 11.20 -0.49 2.11
CA SER A 39 11.63 -1.11 0.85
C SER A 39 10.52 -1.87 0.13
N ASP A 40 9.46 -2.28 0.82
CA ASP A 40 8.36 -2.99 0.17
C ASP A 40 7.51 -2.08 -0.72
N LEU A 41 7.63 -0.75 -0.54
CA LEU A 41 6.97 0.24 -1.38
C LEU A 41 7.38 0.11 -2.85
N GLN A 42 8.60 -0.36 -3.14
CA GLN A 42 9.07 -0.58 -4.51
C GLN A 42 8.19 -1.57 -5.29
N PHE A 43 7.55 -2.51 -4.59
CA PHE A 43 6.67 -3.51 -5.21
C PHE A 43 5.22 -3.01 -5.36
N LEU A 44 4.93 -1.83 -4.83
CA LEU A 44 3.67 -1.11 -5.06
C LEU A 44 3.86 -0.06 -6.16
N ASP A 45 4.92 0.75 -6.04
CA ASP A 45 5.26 1.83 -6.94
C ASP A 45 6.78 2.13 -6.85
N ASP A 46 7.54 1.66 -7.85
CA ASP A 46 8.99 1.83 -7.89
C ASP A 46 9.38 3.31 -8.08
N GLU A 47 8.65 4.08 -8.89
CA GLU A 47 8.96 5.49 -9.16
C GLU A 47 8.82 6.34 -7.88
N LEU A 48 7.72 6.12 -7.15
CA LEU A 48 7.53 6.72 -5.83
C LEU A 48 8.64 6.29 -4.88
N TYR A 49 8.94 4.99 -4.79
CA TYR A 49 9.99 4.48 -3.92
C TYR A 49 11.35 5.14 -4.19
N GLN A 50 11.78 5.25 -5.45
CA GLN A 50 13.04 5.91 -5.79
C GLN A 50 13.04 7.38 -5.37
N SER A 51 11.92 8.09 -5.59
CA SER A 51 11.77 9.49 -5.19
C SER A 51 11.89 9.67 -3.68
N LEU A 52 11.28 8.78 -2.89
CA LEU A 52 11.35 8.85 -1.44
C LEU A 52 12.71 8.40 -0.89
N VAL A 53 13.38 7.42 -1.54
CA VAL A 53 14.77 7.05 -1.22
C VAL A 53 15.71 8.23 -1.46
N TRP A 54 15.52 8.96 -2.55
CA TRP A 54 16.28 10.19 -2.83
C TRP A 54 16.07 11.22 -1.71
N LEU A 55 14.81 11.52 -1.36
CA LEU A 55 14.49 12.48 -0.30
C LEU A 55 15.07 12.05 1.06
N LYS A 56 15.00 10.75 1.36
CA LYS A 56 15.59 10.16 2.57
C LYS A 56 17.10 10.38 2.64
N ARG A 57 17.81 10.23 1.53
CA ARG A 57 19.27 10.39 1.43
C ARG A 57 19.74 11.84 1.30
N CYS A 58 18.87 12.74 0.83
CA CYS A 58 19.22 14.14 0.62
C CYS A 58 19.67 14.83 1.92
N THR A 59 20.84 15.45 1.95
CA THR A 59 21.38 16.15 3.13
C THR A 59 21.38 17.67 2.99
N SER A 60 21.01 18.19 1.82
CA SER A 60 20.95 19.64 1.53
C SER A 60 19.59 20.19 1.93
N ALA A 61 19.58 21.21 2.80
CA ALA A 61 18.34 21.92 3.14
C ALA A 61 17.76 22.65 1.93
N ALA A 62 18.61 23.27 1.11
CA ALA A 62 18.19 23.98 -0.10
C ALA A 62 17.50 23.05 -1.11
N ASP A 63 17.99 21.82 -1.26
CA ASP A 63 17.40 20.85 -2.20
C ASP A 63 16.02 20.38 -1.72
N VAL A 64 15.85 20.16 -0.41
CA VAL A 64 14.55 19.79 0.18
C VAL A 64 13.55 20.94 0.06
N GLU A 65 13.98 22.16 0.37
CA GLU A 65 13.15 23.36 0.24
C GLU A 65 12.76 23.65 -1.21
N ALA A 66 13.65 23.39 -2.17
CA ALA A 66 13.40 23.57 -3.59
C ALA A 66 12.30 22.64 -4.14
N LEU A 67 12.02 21.52 -3.47
CA LEU A 67 10.89 20.66 -3.84
C LEU A 67 9.53 21.27 -3.48
N ALA A 68 9.50 22.29 -2.61
CA ALA A 68 8.29 22.97 -2.16
C ALA A 68 7.18 22.01 -1.70
N LEU A 69 7.56 20.94 -1.00
CA LEU A 69 6.63 19.96 -0.46
C LEU A 69 6.02 20.47 0.85
N ASP A 70 4.79 20.04 1.11
CA ASP A 70 4.09 20.15 2.38
C ASP A 70 3.66 18.77 2.88
N PHE A 71 3.02 18.68 4.05
CA PHE A 71 2.53 17.41 4.60
C PHE A 71 1.18 17.03 3.99
N THR A 72 1.07 17.05 2.66
CA THR A 72 -0.09 16.58 1.91
C THR A 72 0.28 15.53 0.87
N VAL A 73 -0.70 14.76 0.41
CA VAL A 73 -0.57 13.80 -0.69
C VAL A 73 -1.64 14.05 -1.73
N THR A 74 -1.23 13.98 -2.99
CA THR A 74 -2.13 14.19 -4.12
C THR A 74 -2.78 12.88 -4.53
N ARG A 75 -4.12 12.80 -4.46
CA ARG A 75 -4.90 11.64 -4.89
C ARG A 75 -5.71 11.99 -6.14
N THR A 76 -5.54 11.20 -7.19
CA THR A 76 -6.41 11.32 -8.38
C THR A 76 -7.72 10.58 -8.13
N ILE A 77 -8.85 11.28 -8.24
CA ILE A 77 -10.18 10.65 -8.16
C ILE A 77 -10.52 10.05 -9.53
N PRO A 78 -10.84 8.74 -9.62
CA PRO A 78 -11.27 8.14 -10.87
C PRO A 78 -12.53 8.80 -11.42
N ARG A 79 -12.55 9.06 -12.73
CA ARG A 79 -13.65 9.71 -13.48
C ARG A 79 -15.05 9.13 -13.25
N GLN A 80 -15.16 7.89 -12.78
CA GLN A 80 -16.45 7.24 -12.52
C GLN A 80 -17.15 7.79 -11.26
N ALA A 81 -16.45 8.51 -10.38
CA ALA A 81 -17.02 9.06 -9.16
C ALA A 81 -17.70 10.43 -9.35
N LEU A 82 -17.31 11.22 -10.37
CA LEU A 82 -17.79 12.60 -10.56
C LEU A 82 -18.00 12.94 -12.03
N LYS A 83 -19.03 13.76 -12.31
CA LYS A 83 -19.51 14.16 -13.64
C LYS A 83 -18.43 14.85 -14.49
N GLY A 84 -17.58 14.06 -15.15
CA GLY A 84 -16.82 14.46 -16.35
C GLY A 84 -15.38 14.95 -16.17
N HIS A 85 -14.94 15.34 -14.97
CA HIS A 85 -13.58 15.87 -14.75
C HIS A 85 -12.73 14.93 -13.87
N ARG A 86 -11.43 14.82 -14.20
CA ARG A 86 -10.42 14.22 -13.31
C ARG A 86 -10.15 15.26 -12.23
N GLU A 87 -10.79 15.11 -11.07
CA GLU A 87 -10.45 15.93 -9.92
C GLU A 87 -9.26 15.32 -9.19
N VAL A 88 -8.36 16.21 -8.80
CA VAL A 88 -7.19 15.92 -7.98
C VAL A 88 -7.52 16.45 -6.60
N GLU A 89 -7.49 15.56 -5.61
CA GLU A 89 -7.74 15.89 -4.21
C GLU A 89 -6.39 15.96 -3.48
N SER A 90 -6.18 17.02 -2.70
CA SER A 90 -5.06 17.09 -1.76
C SER A 90 -5.54 16.58 -0.40
N ILE A 91 -4.86 15.56 0.12
CA ILE A 91 -5.19 14.92 1.38
C ILE A 91 -4.09 15.26 2.40
N PRO A 92 -4.43 15.87 3.55
CA PRO A 92 -3.44 16.16 4.58
C PRO A 92 -2.96 14.86 5.27
N LEU A 93 -1.65 14.69 5.36
CA LEU A 93 -1.00 13.57 6.06
C LEU A 93 -0.95 13.79 7.59
N ALA A 94 -1.06 15.04 8.02
CA ALA A 94 -1.12 15.47 9.41
C ALA A 94 -2.13 16.62 9.57
N PRO A 95 -2.64 16.90 10.79
CA PRO A 95 -3.52 18.04 11.01
C PRO A 95 -2.89 19.36 10.54
N GLY A 96 -3.53 20.05 9.59
CA GLY A 96 -3.00 21.26 8.97
C GLY A 96 -1.76 21.02 8.09
N GLY A 97 -1.64 19.83 7.49
CA GLY A 97 -0.46 19.42 6.72
C GLY A 97 -0.10 20.35 5.55
N ASP A 98 -1.09 21.02 4.97
CA ASP A 98 -0.93 22.06 3.93
C ASP A 98 -0.18 23.31 4.44
N CYS A 99 -0.20 23.55 5.75
CA CYS A 99 0.52 24.65 6.41
C CYS A 99 1.91 24.23 6.93
N ILE A 100 2.31 22.96 6.76
CA ILE A 100 3.57 22.43 7.28
C ILE A 100 4.48 22.13 6.10
N SER A 101 5.48 22.98 5.85
CA SER A 101 6.48 22.72 4.81
C SER A 101 7.42 21.58 5.21
N VAL A 102 7.80 20.75 4.24
CA VAL A 102 8.83 19.74 4.41
C VAL A 102 10.19 20.42 4.42
N THR A 103 10.98 20.12 5.44
CA THR A 103 12.32 20.64 5.69
C THR A 103 13.25 19.47 5.97
N LEU A 104 14.56 19.72 5.93
CA LEU A 104 15.55 18.70 6.26
C LEU A 104 15.35 18.10 7.67
N VAL A 105 14.81 18.88 8.61
CA VAL A 105 14.58 18.48 10.01
C VAL A 105 13.37 17.57 10.15
N ASN A 106 12.27 17.85 9.44
CA ASN A 106 11.01 17.11 9.58
C ASN A 106 10.76 16.08 8.47
N LYS A 107 11.62 15.98 7.44
CA LYS A 107 11.42 15.07 6.30
C LYS A 107 11.25 13.61 6.70
N ALA A 108 11.85 13.17 7.83
CA ALA A 108 11.70 11.80 8.31
C ALA A 108 10.23 11.50 8.67
N ALA A 109 9.58 12.43 9.38
CA ALA A 109 8.16 12.31 9.72
C ALA A 109 7.26 12.36 8.47
N TYR A 110 7.61 13.22 7.50
CA TYR A 110 6.92 13.25 6.21
C TYR A 110 7.01 11.90 5.48
N LEU A 111 8.21 11.32 5.40
CA LEU A 111 8.45 10.01 4.78
C LEU A 111 7.65 8.88 5.46
N ASP A 112 7.61 8.86 6.79
CA ASP A 112 6.88 7.85 7.55
C ASP A 112 5.36 7.95 7.31
N LEU A 113 4.80 9.18 7.35
CA LEU A 113 3.38 9.40 7.10
C LEU A 113 2.99 9.09 5.65
N LEU A 114 3.81 9.49 4.69
CA LEU A 114 3.56 9.21 3.28
C LEU A 114 3.64 7.70 3.00
N PHE A 115 4.61 7.01 3.58
CA PHE A 115 4.72 5.55 3.52
C PHE A 115 3.47 4.87 4.11
N GLN A 116 3.03 5.29 5.30
CA GLN A 116 1.82 4.76 5.94
C GLN A 116 0.58 4.98 5.06
N TYR A 117 0.44 6.17 4.47
CA TYR A 117 -0.69 6.49 3.60
C TYR A 117 -0.78 5.55 2.39
N HIS A 118 0.34 5.32 1.70
CA HIS A 118 0.37 4.47 0.52
C HIS A 118 0.18 2.99 0.83
N ILE A 119 0.72 2.50 1.94
CA ILE A 119 0.65 1.07 2.32
C ILE A 119 -0.68 0.70 2.98
N LEU A 120 -1.32 1.63 3.69
CA LEU A 120 -2.49 1.34 4.52
C LEU A 120 -3.63 2.33 4.32
N ASP A 121 -3.44 3.61 4.67
CA ASP A 121 -4.58 4.51 4.89
C ASP A 121 -5.43 4.71 3.63
N SER A 122 -4.79 4.84 2.47
CA SER A 122 -5.43 5.05 1.16
C SER A 122 -6.36 3.91 0.71
N VAL A 123 -6.19 2.70 1.28
CA VAL A 123 -6.91 1.47 0.91
C VAL A 123 -7.51 0.72 2.11
N SER A 124 -7.46 1.32 3.30
CA SER A 124 -7.80 0.68 4.59
C SER A 124 -9.18 0.00 4.58
N TYR A 125 -10.21 0.67 4.06
CA TYR A 125 -11.56 0.13 3.97
C TYR A 125 -11.66 -1.10 3.06
N GLN A 126 -11.06 -1.02 1.87
CA GLN A 126 -11.04 -2.09 0.88
C GLN A 126 -10.25 -3.30 1.40
N LEU A 127 -9.11 -3.03 2.04
CA LEU A 127 -8.25 -4.03 2.65
C LEU A 127 -8.98 -4.78 3.77
N LEU A 128 -9.65 -4.07 4.68
CA LEU A 128 -10.42 -4.68 5.77
C LEU A 128 -11.52 -5.60 5.24
N LEU A 129 -12.25 -5.18 4.20
CA LEU A 129 -13.30 -5.99 3.58
C LEU A 129 -12.75 -7.24 2.90
N LEU A 130 -11.56 -7.16 2.28
CA LEU A 130 -10.89 -8.27 1.63
C LEU A 130 -10.38 -9.27 2.68
N LEU A 131 -9.63 -8.79 3.68
CA LEU A 131 -9.03 -9.61 4.72
C LEU A 131 -10.10 -10.30 5.58
N GLY A 132 -11.11 -9.55 6.05
CA GLY A 132 -12.20 -10.14 6.85
C GLY A 132 -12.98 -11.21 6.08
N ALA A 133 -13.17 -11.02 4.78
CA ALA A 133 -13.82 -12.01 3.93
C ALA A 133 -12.94 -13.24 3.65
N LEU A 134 -11.64 -13.04 3.46
CA LEU A 134 -10.65 -14.12 3.29
C LEU A 134 -10.56 -14.96 4.57
N TYR A 135 -10.42 -14.31 5.74
CA TYR A 135 -10.35 -14.98 7.03
C TYR A 135 -11.64 -15.70 7.43
N SER A 136 -12.78 -15.30 6.86
CA SER A 136 -14.04 -16.03 7.03
C SER A 136 -14.07 -17.39 6.32
N VAL A 137 -13.14 -17.65 5.40
CA VAL A 137 -13.01 -18.91 4.67
C VAL A 137 -11.79 -19.70 5.15
N VAL A 138 -10.64 -19.06 5.30
CA VAL A 138 -9.39 -19.66 5.78
C VAL A 138 -8.92 -18.90 7.01
N PRO A 139 -8.91 -19.52 8.22
CA PRO A 139 -8.44 -18.86 9.44
C PRO A 139 -7.04 -18.25 9.28
N GLU A 140 -6.85 -17.06 9.86
CA GLU A 140 -5.60 -16.30 9.76
C GLU A 140 -4.39 -17.10 10.27
N GLU A 141 -4.58 -17.93 11.30
CA GLU A 141 -3.53 -18.76 11.90
C GLU A 141 -2.95 -19.78 10.92
N LEU A 142 -3.76 -20.27 9.97
CA LEU A 142 -3.32 -21.20 8.94
C LEU A 142 -2.51 -20.52 7.85
N LEU A 143 -2.66 -19.20 7.69
CA LEU A 143 -1.91 -18.42 6.71
C LEU A 143 -0.58 -17.95 7.27
N LYS A 144 -0.54 -17.59 8.56
CA LYS A 144 0.66 -17.10 9.26
C LYS A 144 1.84 -18.06 9.33
N VAL A 145 1.64 -19.34 8.99
CA VAL A 145 2.74 -20.32 8.90
C VAL A 145 3.61 -20.13 7.67
N PHE A 146 3.09 -19.42 6.65
CA PHE A 146 3.78 -19.17 5.39
C PHE A 146 4.50 -17.84 5.39
N ASP A 147 5.62 -17.76 4.65
CA ASP A 147 6.14 -16.49 4.17
C ASP A 147 5.38 -16.00 2.92
N TYR A 148 5.70 -14.80 2.45
CA TYR A 148 5.00 -14.20 1.31
C TYR A 148 5.22 -14.95 0.00
N LYS A 149 6.37 -15.61 -0.18
CA LYS A 149 6.69 -16.39 -1.40
C LYS A 149 5.94 -17.69 -1.38
N GLU A 150 5.85 -18.33 -0.21
CA GLU A 150 5.06 -19.54 -0.02
C GLU A 150 3.56 -19.27 -0.24
N LEU A 151 3.04 -18.16 0.28
CA LEU A 151 1.66 -17.75 0.02
C LEU A 151 1.42 -17.46 -1.48
N GLU A 152 2.35 -16.77 -2.14
CA GLU A 152 2.26 -16.53 -3.58
C GLU A 152 2.29 -17.84 -4.37
N LEU A 153 3.15 -18.80 -3.97
CA LEU A 153 3.23 -20.11 -4.59
C LEU A 153 1.94 -20.92 -4.42
N LEU A 154 1.31 -20.86 -3.25
CA LEU A 154 0.02 -21.52 -3.00
C LEU A 154 -1.09 -20.94 -3.87
N LEU A 155 -1.05 -19.62 -4.14
CA LEU A 155 -2.04 -18.96 -4.98
C LEU A 155 -1.81 -19.23 -6.47
N CYS A 156 -0.58 -19.07 -6.95
CA CYS A 156 -0.28 -19.05 -8.38
C CYS A 156 0.24 -20.38 -8.93
N GLY A 157 0.75 -21.26 -8.07
CA GLY A 157 1.47 -22.47 -8.48
C GLY A 157 2.90 -22.18 -8.93
N MET A 158 3.62 -23.23 -9.33
CA MET A 158 4.95 -23.09 -9.91
C MET A 158 4.84 -22.57 -11.34
N ASN A 159 5.67 -21.59 -11.71
CA ASN A 159 5.87 -21.25 -13.12
C ASN A 159 6.72 -22.36 -13.75
N ASP A 160 6.13 -23.14 -14.67
CA ASP A 160 6.85 -24.09 -15.53
C ASP A 160 7.78 -23.37 -16.52
#